data_AF-A0A1N6VBX6-F1
#
_entry.id   AF-A0A1N6VBX6-F1
#
_cell.length_a   1.000
_cell.length_b   1.000
_cell.length_c   1.000
_cell.angle_alpha   90.00
_cell.angle_beta   90.00
_cell.angle_gamma   90.00
#
_symmetry.space_group_name_H-M   'P 1'
#
loop_
_entity.id
_entity.type
_entity.pdbx_description
1 polymer ?
#
loop_
_entity_poly.entity_id
_entity_poly.type
_entity_poly.pdbx_seq_one_letter_code
_entity_poly.pdbx_strand_id
1 'polypeptide(L)'
;MPRIEIYGTEGTLLINDIDPFHGPNLFGGPLLIRTKDHSRWRQLPRMDRFKDWKEIVSEHPYTEDTRGIGLADMAYAIRDHRPERASSEMAYHALEAMTGLLTSSAQQLFYQVKSTCSQPSPLPKNFPHSEQA
;
A
#
# COMPACT_ATOMS: atom_id res chain seq x y z
N MET A 1 -4.55 14.84 5.01
CA MET A 1 -3.77 13.86 5.81
C MET A 1 -2.29 14.14 5.52
N PRO A 2 -1.32 13.72 6.34
CA PRO A 2 0.09 13.91 5.98
C PRO A 2 0.49 12.97 4.83
N ARG A 3 1.48 13.38 4.04
CA ARG A 3 2.22 12.52 3.11
C ARG A 3 2.48 11.11 3.67
N ILE A 4 2.38 10.09 2.82
CA ILE A 4 2.70 8.71 3.22
C ILE A 4 4.19 8.48 2.98
N GLU A 5 4.94 8.24 4.06
CA GLU A 5 6.36 7.90 4.02
C GLU A 5 6.60 6.51 4.59
N ILE A 6 7.25 5.64 3.82
CA ILE A 6 7.65 4.30 4.24
C ILE A 6 9.16 4.28 4.41
N TYR A 7 9.61 3.96 5.62
CA TYR A 7 11.02 3.92 5.98
C TYR A 7 11.55 2.49 5.92
N GLY A 8 12.59 2.27 5.12
CA GLY A 8 13.31 1.00 5.03
C GLY A 8 14.80 1.17 5.31
N THR A 9 15.53 0.05 5.31
CA THR A 9 16.99 0.04 5.55
C THR A 9 17.79 0.68 4.42
N GLU A 10 17.29 0.57 3.18
CA GLU A 10 17.95 1.06 1.97
C GLU A 10 17.52 2.48 1.58
N GLY A 11 16.47 3.01 2.19
CA GLY A 11 15.95 4.33 1.86
C GLY A 11 14.53 4.57 2.36
N THR A 12 13.97 5.69 1.92
CA THR A 12 12.61 6.12 2.20
C THR A 12 11.82 6.17 0.89
N LEU A 13 10.61 5.62 0.89
CA LEU A 13 9.61 5.85 -0.15
C LEU A 13 8.63 6.92 0.31
N LEU A 14 8.20 7.77 -0.61
CA LEU A 14 7.28 8.86 -0.37
C LEU A 14 6.21 8.89 -1.46
N ILE A 15 4.95 8.88 -1.04
CA ILE A 15 3.83 9.32 -1.87
C ILE A 15 3.51 10.74 -1.43
N ASN A 16 3.78 11.69 -2.32
CA ASN A 16 3.68 13.10 -1.99
C ASN A 16 2.22 13.57 -2.06
N ASP A 17 1.73 14.13 -0.97
CA ASP A 17 0.42 14.81 -0.94
C ASP A 17 0.65 16.29 -1.34
N ILE A 18 0.47 16.59 -2.63
CA ILE A 18 0.75 17.92 -3.20
C ILE A 18 -0.39 18.90 -2.91
N ASP A 19 -1.60 18.40 -2.69
CA ASP A 19 -2.79 19.23 -2.48
C ASP A 19 -3.47 18.89 -1.14
N PRO A 20 -3.39 19.79 -0.13
CA PRO A 20 -3.99 19.56 1.18
C PRO A 20 -5.52 19.43 1.16
N PHE A 21 -6.19 19.83 0.06
CA PHE A 21 -7.65 19.76 -0.11
C PHE A 21 -8.13 18.55 -0.91
N HIS A 22 -7.28 17.91 -1.73
CA HIS A 22 -7.65 16.68 -2.42
C HIS A 22 -7.62 15.44 -1.51
N GLY A 23 -6.97 15.55 -0.35
CA GLY A 23 -6.86 14.45 0.59
C GLY A 23 -5.91 13.34 0.13
N PRO A 24 -5.66 12.33 0.97
CA PRO A 24 -4.56 11.38 0.81
C PRO A 24 -4.75 10.37 -0.33
N ASN A 25 -5.82 10.50 -1.10
CA ASN A 25 -6.26 9.49 -2.05
C ASN A 25 -6.23 10.04 -3.47
N LEU A 26 -5.03 10.37 -3.96
CA LEU A 26 -4.84 10.86 -5.32
C LEU A 26 -4.93 9.74 -6.37
N PHE A 27 -5.09 8.48 -5.94
CA PHE A 27 -5.08 7.25 -6.76
C PHE A 27 -3.86 7.09 -7.68
N GLY A 28 -2.88 7.99 -7.58
CA GLY A 28 -1.73 8.10 -8.46
C GLY A 28 -0.78 9.21 -7.98
N GLY A 29 0.01 9.73 -8.90
CA GLY A 29 1.08 10.69 -8.61
C GLY A 29 2.46 10.03 -8.52
N PRO A 30 3.53 10.84 -8.52
CA PRO A 30 4.89 10.33 -8.57
C PRO A 30 5.24 9.57 -7.30
N LEU A 31 5.76 8.35 -7.45
CA LEU A 31 6.40 7.63 -6.36
C LEU A 31 7.83 8.13 -6.21
N LEU A 32 8.15 8.67 -5.05
CA LEU A 32 9.45 9.27 -4.78
C LEU A 32 10.29 8.33 -3.90
N ILE A 33 11.58 8.19 -4.22
CA ILE A 33 12.55 7.45 -3.41
C ILE A 33 13.71 8.33 -3.00
N ARG A 34 14.18 8.13 -1.77
CA ARG A 34 15.47 8.62 -1.31
C ARG A 34 16.26 7.46 -0.73
N THR A 35 17.29 7.05 -1.45
CA THR A 35 18.19 5.97 -1.04
C THR A 35 19.14 6.43 0.07
N LYS A 36 19.75 5.49 0.79
CA LYS A 36 20.81 5.76 1.77
C LYS A 36 21.97 6.55 1.17
N ASP A 37 22.36 6.24 -0.08
CA ASP A 37 23.44 6.93 -0.80
C ASP A 37 23.11 8.39 -1.14
N HIS A 38 21.83 8.69 -1.28
CA HIS A 38 21.31 10.02 -1.58
C HIS A 38 20.60 10.64 -0.36
N SER A 39 20.92 10.15 0.84
CA SER A 39 20.39 10.69 2.09
C SER A 39 21.29 11.78 2.64
N ARG A 40 20.71 12.90 3.08
CA ARG A 40 21.40 13.98 3.79
C ARG A 40 22.10 13.54 5.08
N TRP A 41 21.77 12.34 5.59
CA TRP A 41 22.32 11.75 6.81
C TRP A 41 23.47 10.77 6.56
N ARG A 42 23.95 10.67 5.31
CA ARG A 42 24.99 9.71 4.92
C ARG A 42 26.34 9.93 5.58
N GLN A 43 26.78 11.18 5.72
CA GLN A 43 28.10 11.51 6.25
C GLN A 43 28.13 12.90 6.90
N LEU A 44 29.14 13.13 7.74
CA LEU A 44 29.51 14.44 8.27
C LEU A 44 30.81 14.93 7.60
N PRO A 45 30.93 16.21 7.23
CA PRO A 45 29.88 17.23 7.25
C PRO A 45 28.77 16.93 6.24
N ARG A 46 27.56 17.40 6.54
CA ARG A 46 26.41 17.22 5.63
C ARG A 46 26.71 17.89 4.29
N MET A 47 26.58 17.16 3.20
CA MET A 47 26.76 17.71 1.86
C MET A 47 25.39 18.08 1.27
N ASP A 48 25.29 19.28 0.69
CA ASP A 48 24.03 19.79 0.14
C ASP A 48 23.54 19.06 -1.12
N ARG A 49 24.41 18.28 -1.77
CA ARG A 49 24.14 17.51 -3.01
C ARG A 49 23.25 16.27 -2.84
N PHE A 50 22.83 15.92 -1.63
CA PHE A 50 22.08 14.68 -1.33
C PHE A 50 20.70 14.98 -0.72
N LYS A 51 20.01 16.00 -1.21
CA LYS A 51 18.70 16.43 -0.71
C LYS A 51 17.53 15.93 -1.55
N ASP A 52 17.77 15.64 -2.82
CA ASP A 52 16.69 15.50 -3.80
C ASP A 52 16.05 14.11 -3.75
N TRP A 53 14.72 14.13 -3.86
CA TRP A 53 13.93 12.93 -4.13
C TRP A 53 14.07 12.54 -5.59
N LYS A 54 14.16 11.24 -5.86
CA LYS A 54 14.11 10.72 -7.22
C LYS A 54 12.73 10.14 -7.47
N GLU A 55 12.12 10.50 -8.57
CA GLU A 55 10.91 9.84 -9.04
C GLU A 55 11.26 8.46 -9.59
N ILE A 56 10.43 7.47 -9.27
CA ILE A 56 10.51 6.11 -9.81
C ILE A 56 9.17 5.74 -10.45
N VAL A 57 9.27 4.96 -11.53
CA VAL A 57 8.11 4.48 -12.26
C VAL A 57 7.48 3.32 -11.48
N SER A 58 6.16 3.38 -11.27
CA SER A 58 5.41 2.24 -10.78
C SER A 58 5.39 1.14 -11.84
N GLU A 59 5.78 -0.07 -11.45
CA GLU A 59 5.83 -1.22 -12.36
C GLU A 59 4.47 -1.92 -12.54
N HIS A 60 3.45 -1.52 -11.77
CA HIS A 60 2.08 -2.01 -11.92
C HIS A 60 1.26 -0.99 -12.72
N PRO A 61 0.41 -1.42 -13.67
CA PRO A 61 -0.25 -0.52 -14.62
C PRO A 61 -1.43 0.25 -14.02
N TYR A 62 -1.94 -0.16 -12.86
CA TYR A 62 -3.12 0.41 -12.21
C TYR A 62 -2.74 1.51 -11.21
N THR A 63 -2.23 2.63 -11.74
CA THR A 63 -1.75 3.80 -10.95
C THR A 63 -2.72 4.97 -11.00
N GLU A 64 -3.98 4.67 -11.21
CA GLU A 64 -5.07 5.62 -11.31
C GLU A 64 -6.27 5.07 -10.55
N ASP A 65 -7.41 5.75 -10.64
CA ASP A 65 -8.62 5.34 -9.94
C ASP A 65 -9.25 4.08 -10.56
N THR A 66 -8.68 2.92 -10.20
CA THR A 66 -9.03 1.61 -10.75
C THR A 66 -9.93 0.83 -9.79
N ARG A 67 -10.98 1.49 -9.31
CA ARG A 67 -12.06 0.83 -8.55
C ARG A 67 -12.65 -0.29 -9.40
N GLY A 68 -12.60 -1.52 -8.90
CA GLY A 68 -13.08 -2.71 -9.60
C GLY A 68 -12.00 -3.75 -9.91
N ILE A 69 -10.72 -3.42 -9.74
CA ILE A 69 -9.63 -4.39 -9.96
C ILE A 69 -9.75 -5.64 -9.07
N GLY A 70 -10.17 -5.48 -7.82
CA GLY A 70 -10.42 -6.61 -6.92
C GLY A 70 -11.58 -7.49 -7.38
N LEU A 71 -12.61 -6.91 -8.01
CA LEU A 71 -13.72 -7.69 -8.58
C LEU A 71 -13.27 -8.44 -9.84
N ALA A 72 -12.45 -7.81 -10.68
CA ALA A 72 -11.85 -8.48 -11.83
C ALA A 72 -10.96 -9.65 -11.40
N ASP A 73 -10.10 -9.47 -10.39
CA ASP A 73 -9.30 -10.56 -9.80
C ASP A 73 -10.19 -11.70 -9.28
N MET A 74 -11.27 -11.37 -8.58
CA MET A 74 -12.22 -12.35 -8.05
C MET A 74 -12.88 -13.17 -9.17
N ALA A 75 -13.25 -12.54 -10.28
CA ALA A 75 -13.81 -13.26 -11.44
C ALA A 75 -12.82 -14.26 -12.03
N TYR A 76 -11.54 -13.88 -12.19
CA TYR A 76 -10.48 -14.80 -12.61
C TYR A 76 -10.23 -15.91 -11.58
N ALA A 77 -10.21 -15.57 -10.29
CA ALA A 77 -10.02 -16.53 -9.21
C ALA A 77 -11.09 -17.63 -9.20
N ILE A 78 -12.36 -17.24 -9.35
CA ILE A 78 -13.50 -18.15 -9.44
C ILE A 78 -13.38 -19.06 -10.68
N ARG A 79 -13.04 -18.48 -11.83
CA ARG A 79 -12.89 -19.23 -13.09
C ARG A 79 -11.75 -20.26 -12.99
N ASP A 80 -10.64 -19.89 -12.38
CA ASP A 80 -9.41 -20.70 -12.34
C ASP A 80 -9.31 -21.56 -11.06
N HIS A 81 -10.34 -21.55 -10.22
CA HIS A 81 -10.39 -22.27 -8.94
C HIS A 81 -9.20 -22.00 -8.02
N ARG A 82 -8.69 -20.76 -8.00
CA ARG A 82 -7.66 -20.31 -7.05
C ARG A 82 -8.27 -19.43 -5.96
N PRO A 83 -7.62 -19.29 -4.79
CA PRO A 83 -8.01 -18.31 -3.80
C PRO A 83 -8.04 -16.89 -4.39
N GLU A 84 -9.08 -16.13 -4.08
CA GLU A 84 -9.15 -14.71 -4.39
C GLU A 84 -8.15 -13.91 -3.53
N ARG A 85 -7.52 -12.87 -4.11
CA ARG A 85 -6.58 -12.02 -3.35
C ARG A 85 -7.34 -11.17 -2.31
N ALA A 86 -8.54 -10.74 -2.67
CA ALA A 86 -9.46 -10.01 -1.80
C ALA A 86 -10.45 -10.96 -1.11
N SER A 87 -9.93 -11.87 -0.28
CA SER A 87 -10.73 -12.95 0.32
C SER A 87 -11.69 -12.52 1.41
N SER A 88 -12.72 -13.34 1.60
CA SER A 88 -13.69 -13.16 2.70
C SER A 88 -13.04 -13.19 4.08
N GLU A 89 -12.01 -14.03 4.28
CA GLU A 89 -11.23 -14.10 5.51
C GLU A 89 -10.49 -12.78 5.78
N MET A 90 -9.87 -12.19 4.75
CA MET A 90 -9.19 -10.90 4.88
C MET A 90 -10.19 -9.77 5.16
N ALA A 91 -11.34 -9.78 4.48
CA ALA A 91 -12.41 -8.81 4.72
C ALA A 91 -12.95 -8.90 6.16
N TYR A 92 -13.16 -10.12 6.67
CA TYR A 92 -13.57 -10.35 8.06
C TYR A 92 -12.49 -9.88 9.05
N HIS A 93 -11.22 -10.17 8.77
CA HIS A 93 -10.11 -9.74 9.63
C HIS A 93 -10.02 -8.21 9.74
N ALA A 94 -10.13 -7.50 8.60
CA ALA A 94 -10.17 -6.04 8.59
C ALA A 94 -11.40 -5.51 9.35
N LEU A 95 -12.57 -6.14 9.18
CA LEU A 95 -13.79 -5.78 9.89
C LEU A 95 -13.65 -5.97 11.42
N GLU A 96 -13.06 -7.07 11.88
CA GLU A 96 -12.81 -7.28 13.30
C GLU A 96 -11.83 -6.23 13.83
N ALA A 97 -10.77 -5.90 13.10
CA ALA A 97 -9.84 -4.85 13.53
C ALA A 97 -10.55 -3.50 13.70
N MET A 98 -11.37 -3.09 12.72
CA MET A 98 -12.14 -1.84 12.78
C MET A 98 -13.14 -1.83 13.94
N THR A 99 -13.90 -2.91 14.12
CA THR A 99 -14.92 -3.01 15.18
C THR A 99 -14.28 -3.21 16.56
N GLY A 100 -13.13 -3.88 16.62
CA GLY A 100 -12.30 -4.06 17.80
C GLY A 100 -11.74 -2.75 18.33
N LEU A 101 -11.33 -1.82 17.45
CA LEU A 101 -10.92 -0.47 17.85
C LEU A 101 -12.06 0.29 18.55
N LEU A 102 -13.27 0.23 17.98
CA LEU A 102 -14.46 0.86 18.57
C LEU A 102 -14.80 0.24 19.93
N THR A 103 -14.72 -1.10 20.02
CA THR A 103 -14.97 -1.84 21.26
C THR A 103 -13.94 -1.50 22.33
N SER A 104 -12.66 -1.46 21.96
CA SER A 104 -11.55 -1.09 22.83
C SER A 104 -11.74 0.31 23.42
N SER A 105 -12.13 1.27 22.57
CA SER A 105 -12.44 2.63 22.99
C SER A 105 -13.64 2.68 23.93
N ALA A 106 -14.73 2.00 23.61
CA ALA A 106 -15.94 2.01 24.44
C ALA A 106 -15.71 1.38 25.82
N GLN A 107 -14.89 0.33 25.89
CA GLN A 107 -14.61 -0.42 27.12
C GLN A 107 -13.40 0.09 27.90
N GLN A 108 -12.60 0.98 27.31
CA GLN A 108 -11.31 1.43 27.87
C GLN A 108 -10.35 0.26 28.15
N LEU A 109 -10.38 -0.77 27.29
CA LEU A 109 -9.57 -1.99 27.41
C LEU A 109 -8.95 -2.36 26.08
N PHE A 110 -7.80 -3.04 26.09
CA PHE A 110 -7.18 -3.52 24.86
C PHE A 110 -7.99 -4.69 24.27
N TYR A 111 -8.45 -4.54 23.02
CA TYR A 111 -9.14 -5.60 22.30
C TYR A 111 -8.13 -6.51 21.60
N GLN A 112 -8.20 -7.81 21.89
CA GLN A 112 -7.38 -8.84 21.21
C GLN A 112 -8.12 -9.33 19.97
N VAL A 113 -7.58 -9.02 18.79
CA VAL A 113 -8.09 -9.51 17.50
C VAL A 113 -7.90 -11.03 17.43
N LYS A 114 -8.96 -11.76 17.08
CA LYS A 114 -8.99 -13.24 17.09
C LYS A 114 -8.93 -13.85 15.70
N SER A 115 -9.45 -13.14 14.71
CA SER A 115 -9.40 -13.54 13.31
C SER A 115 -7.97 -13.49 12.77
N THR A 116 -7.76 -14.24 11.70
CA THR A 116 -6.55 -14.26 10.90
C THR A 116 -6.94 -14.49 9.45
N CYS A 117 -6.02 -14.24 8.53
CA CYS A 117 -6.19 -14.54 7.11
C CYS A 117 -4.83 -14.88 6.50
N SER A 118 -4.82 -15.69 5.44
CA SER A 118 -3.60 -15.90 4.65
C SER A 118 -3.16 -14.60 3.98
N GLN A 119 -1.86 -14.32 3.94
CA GLN A 119 -1.34 -13.21 3.15
C GLN A 119 -1.57 -13.50 1.65
N PRO A 120 -2.31 -12.65 0.92
CA PRO A 120 -2.57 -12.89 -0.49
C PRO A 120 -1.31 -12.68 -1.33
N SER A 121 -1.23 -13.38 -2.47
CA SER A 121 -0.18 -13.11 -3.45
C SER A 121 -0.32 -11.71 -4.05
N PRO A 122 0.79 -10.99 -4.31
CA PRO A 122 0.74 -9.70 -5.00
C PRO A 122 0.00 -9.80 -6.34
N LEU A 123 -0.58 -8.68 -6.77
CA LEU A 123 -1.11 -8.56 -8.13
C LEU A 123 0.06 -8.59 -9.13
N PRO A 124 0.00 -9.41 -10.21
CA PRO A 124 1.06 -9.45 -11.19
C PRO A 124 1.18 -8.12 -11.96
N LYS A 125 2.41 -7.73 -12.32
CA LYS A 125 2.68 -6.53 -13.13
C LYS A 125 1.96 -6.55 -14.49
N ASN A 126 1.74 -7.74 -15.04
CA ASN A 126 1.08 -7.96 -16.33
C ASN A 126 -0.41 -8.37 -16.19
N PHE A 127 -1.06 -8.11 -15.06
CA PHE A 127 -2.50 -8.32 -14.92
C PHE A 127 -3.28 -7.41 -15.91
N PRO A 128 -4.30 -7.90 -16.64
CA PRO A 128 -4.95 -9.21 -16.47
C PRO A 128 -4.40 -10.30 -17.39
N HIS A 129 -3.41 -10.01 -18.24
CA HIS A 129 -2.84 -11.01 -19.15
C HIS A 129 -2.20 -12.19 -18.43
N SER A 130 -1.68 -11.98 -17.21
CA SER A 130 -1.23 -13.07 -16.33
C SER A 130 -2.32 -14.07 -15.97
N GLU A 131 -3.58 -13.68 -16.08
CA GLU A 131 -4.75 -14.47 -15.75
C GLU A 131 -5.50 -14.90 -17.03
N GLN A 132 -4.95 -14.66 -18.23
CA GLN A 132 -5.52 -15.16 -19.49
C GLN A 132 -4.78 -16.44 -19.85
N ALA A 133 -5.49 -17.57 -19.83
CA ALA A 133 -4.98 -18.85 -20.34
C ALA A 133 -4.80 -18.81 -21.87
#